data_AF-A0A0A6ZQB3-F1
#
_entry.id   AF-A0A0A6ZQB3-F1
#
_cell.length_a   1.000
_cell.length_b   1.000
_cell.length_c   1.000
_cell.angle_alpha   90.00
_cell.angle_beta   90.00
_cell.angle_gamma   90.00
#
_symmetry.space_group_name_H-M   'P 1'
#
loop_
_entity.id
_entity.type
_entity.pdbx_description
1 polymer ?
#
loop_
_entity_poly.entity_id
_entity_poly.type
_entity_poly.pdbx_seq_one_letter_code
_entity_poly.pdbx_strand_id
1 'polypeptide(L)'
;MEAQSDIYDRTKGRLAIPGAFGFGRAFLYEDVIRFDAKDDFLVWVRNALPGEYSVAAPYGIIIPDTLFEGVLSIRWTDARPETREPRRRAKSFTFTALTAPFITPAAGFYLDF
;
A
#
# COMPACT_ATOMS: atom_id res chain seq x y z
N MET A 1 20.13 -17.33 10.80
CA MET A 1 20.39 -15.87 10.90
C MET A 1 21.00 -15.61 12.26
N GLU A 2 22.16 -14.96 12.29
CA GLU A 2 22.80 -14.53 13.54
C GLU A 2 22.22 -13.15 13.93
N ALA A 3 21.94 -12.95 15.22
CA ALA A 3 21.29 -11.74 15.68
C ALA A 3 22.26 -10.56 15.62
N GLN A 4 21.82 -9.41 15.08
CA GLN A 4 22.64 -8.20 15.07
C GLN A 4 22.97 -7.77 16.50
N SER A 5 24.24 -7.93 16.87
CA SER A 5 24.81 -7.43 18.11
C SER A 5 25.41 -6.05 17.85
N ASP A 6 25.35 -5.17 18.87
CA ASP A 6 25.95 -3.83 18.86
C ASP A 6 25.16 -2.70 18.18
N ILE A 7 23.86 -2.60 18.48
CA ILE A 7 23.07 -1.38 18.22
C ILE A 7 23.21 -0.47 19.44
N TYR A 8 23.76 0.73 19.23
CA TYR A 8 24.16 1.70 20.26
C TYR A 8 23.04 2.09 21.25
N ASP A 9 21.77 2.00 20.84
CA ASP A 9 20.60 2.42 21.63
C ASP A 9 19.65 1.25 21.97
N ARG A 10 20.13 0.01 21.99
CA ARG A 10 19.25 -1.14 22.33
C ARG A 10 19.12 -1.35 23.84
N THR A 11 17.90 -1.50 24.34
CA THR A 11 17.67 -2.05 25.68
C THR A 11 18.06 -3.53 25.71
N LYS A 12 18.93 -3.92 26.65
CA LYS A 12 19.42 -5.31 26.79
C LYS A 12 18.24 -6.28 26.94
N GLY A 13 18.23 -7.36 26.17
CA GLY A 13 17.15 -8.36 26.15
C GLY A 13 15.97 -8.03 25.23
N ARG A 14 15.99 -6.89 24.51
CA ARG A 14 15.03 -6.58 23.44
C ARG A 14 15.68 -6.83 22.08
N LEU A 15 15.06 -7.72 21.30
CA LEU A 15 15.38 -7.85 19.88
C LEU A 15 14.60 -6.79 19.11
N ALA A 16 15.30 -5.99 18.29
CA ALA A 16 14.63 -5.39 17.16
C ALA A 16 14.24 -6.55 16.24
N ILE A 17 12.95 -6.80 16.06
CA ILE A 17 12.50 -7.71 15.00
C ILE A 17 12.78 -6.95 13.71
N PRO A 18 13.76 -7.36 12.87
CA PRO A 18 13.89 -6.79 11.54
C PRO A 18 12.52 -6.89 10.87
N GLY A 19 12.01 -5.75 10.39
CA GLY A 19 10.59 -5.53 10.15
C GLY A 19 9.93 -6.70 9.44
N ALA A 20 9.23 -7.56 10.19
CA ALA A 20 8.54 -8.72 9.63
C ALA A 20 7.48 -8.28 8.60
N PHE A 21 7.09 -7.00 8.62
CA PHE A 21 6.25 -6.31 7.64
C PHE A 21 6.63 -4.81 7.45
N GLY A 22 7.91 -4.44 7.59
CA GLY A 22 8.40 -3.05 7.53
C GLY A 22 8.98 -2.61 6.17
N PHE A 23 9.26 -1.31 6.01
CA PHE A 23 9.95 -0.71 4.84
C PHE A 23 11.14 -1.58 4.39
N GLY A 24 11.15 -1.99 3.12
CA GLY A 24 12.26 -2.74 2.51
C GLY A 24 11.99 -4.20 2.13
N ARG A 25 10.76 -4.71 2.26
CA ARG A 25 10.38 -6.00 1.66
C ARG A 25 10.42 -5.89 0.13
N ALA A 26 11.21 -6.73 -0.52
CA ALA A 26 11.13 -6.91 -1.97
C ALA A 26 9.82 -7.65 -2.30
N PHE A 27 9.01 -7.08 -3.17
CA PHE A 27 7.83 -7.75 -3.71
C PHE A 27 8.25 -8.79 -4.74
N LEU A 28 7.73 -10.00 -4.60
CA LEU A 28 7.85 -11.04 -5.61
C LEU A 28 6.69 -10.91 -6.61
N TYR A 29 6.83 -11.51 -7.79
CA TYR A 29 5.76 -11.52 -8.80
C TYR A 29 4.44 -12.09 -8.27
N GLU A 30 4.53 -13.07 -7.36
CA GLU A 30 3.41 -13.69 -6.66
C GLU A 30 2.75 -12.79 -5.60
N ASP A 31 3.43 -11.75 -5.13
CA ASP A 31 2.86 -10.78 -4.18
C ASP A 31 1.98 -9.73 -4.89
N VAL A 32 2.01 -9.66 -6.22
CA VAL A 32 1.29 -8.65 -7.00
C VAL A 32 -0.21 -8.95 -7.00
N ILE A 33 -0.97 -8.08 -6.34
CA ILE A 33 -2.44 -8.13 -6.34
C ILE A 33 -2.95 -7.48 -7.63
N ARG A 34 -3.69 -8.24 -8.43
CA ARG A 34 -4.25 -7.77 -9.71
C ARG A 34 -5.73 -7.47 -9.57
N PHE A 35 -6.16 -6.36 -10.15
CA PHE A 35 -7.56 -5.97 -10.19
C PHE A 35 -8.03 -5.87 -11.64
N ASP A 36 -9.12 -6.56 -11.97
CA ASP A 36 -9.73 -6.53 -13.30
C ASP A 36 -10.91 -5.56 -13.38
N ALA A 37 -11.50 -5.20 -12.23
CA ALA A 37 -12.58 -4.22 -12.13
C ALA A 37 -12.37 -3.21 -10.98
N LYS A 38 -12.94 -2.02 -11.15
CA LYS A 38 -12.92 -0.96 -10.13
C LYS A 38 -13.61 -1.38 -8.83
N ASP A 39 -14.71 -2.12 -8.93
CA ASP A 39 -15.44 -2.59 -7.75
C ASP A 39 -14.61 -3.59 -6.92
N ASP A 40 -13.83 -4.46 -7.58
CA ASP A 40 -12.93 -5.39 -6.89
C ASP A 40 -11.86 -4.64 -6.09
N PHE A 41 -11.27 -3.60 -6.69
CA PHE A 41 -10.33 -2.72 -6.01
C PHE A 41 -10.97 -2.03 -4.80
N LEU A 42 -12.18 -1.47 -4.95
CA LEU A 42 -12.88 -0.79 -3.85
C LEU A 42 -13.26 -1.73 -2.70
N VAL A 43 -13.74 -2.94 -3.02
CA VAL A 43 -14.06 -3.97 -2.02
C VAL A 43 -12.79 -4.40 -1.29
N TRP A 44 -11.69 -4.61 -2.02
CA TRP A 44 -10.41 -4.96 -1.43
C TRP A 44 -9.88 -3.84 -0.51
N VAL A 45 -9.83 -2.60 -1.00
CA VAL A 45 -9.38 -1.42 -0.25
C VAL A 45 -10.17 -1.26 1.05
N ARG A 46 -11.49 -1.49 1.02
CA ARG A 46 -12.35 -1.41 2.21
C ARG A 46 -11.91 -2.40 3.30
N ASN A 47 -11.39 -3.56 2.91
CA ASN A 47 -10.97 -4.62 3.83
C ASN A 47 -9.47 -4.60 4.16
N ALA A 48 -8.65 -3.88 3.39
CA ALA A 48 -7.20 -3.88 3.54
C ALA A 48 -6.74 -3.36 4.91
N LEU A 49 -5.74 -4.05 5.47
CA LEU A 49 -5.03 -3.65 6.68
C LEU A 49 -3.99 -2.56 6.35
N PRO A 50 -3.42 -1.87 7.36
CA PRO A 50 -2.30 -0.98 7.13
C PRO A 50 -1.09 -1.77 6.64
N GLY A 51 -0.37 -1.23 5.66
CA GLY A 51 0.79 -1.90 5.07
C GLY A 51 1.13 -1.41 3.67
N GLU A 52 2.14 -2.04 3.08
CA GLU A 52 2.55 -1.82 1.69
C GLU A 52 2.18 -3.03 0.85
N TYR A 53 1.59 -2.76 -0.32
CA TYR A 53 1.07 -3.78 -1.23
C TYR A 53 1.56 -3.50 -2.64
N SER A 54 2.09 -4.51 -3.32
CA SER A 54 2.29 -4.43 -4.77
C SER A 54 0.96 -4.68 -5.46
N VAL A 55 0.56 -3.74 -6.31
CA VAL A 55 -0.72 -3.80 -7.02
C VAL A 55 -0.51 -3.50 -8.51
N ALA A 56 -1.33 -4.14 -9.34
CA ALA A 56 -1.38 -3.86 -10.77
C ALA A 56 -2.83 -3.87 -11.26
N ALA A 57 -3.18 -2.92 -12.12
CA ALA A 57 -4.49 -2.87 -12.74
C ALA A 57 -4.45 -2.18 -14.11
N PRO A 58 -5.32 -2.60 -15.05
CA PRO A 58 -5.65 -1.86 -16.27
C PRO A 58 -6.10 -0.41 -16.03
N TYR A 59 -6.19 0.36 -17.12
CA TYR A 59 -6.54 1.78 -17.11
C TYR A 59 -7.83 2.10 -16.32
N GLY A 60 -7.75 3.13 -15.48
CA GLY A 60 -8.94 3.72 -14.83
C GLY A 60 -9.49 2.96 -13.62
N ILE A 61 -8.85 1.86 -13.21
CA ILE A 61 -9.28 1.06 -12.05
C ILE A 61 -8.75 1.67 -10.74
N ILE A 62 -7.44 1.90 -10.64
CA ILE A 62 -6.80 2.44 -9.43
C ILE A 62 -6.72 3.97 -9.51
N ILE A 63 -6.12 4.49 -10.59
CA ILE A 63 -6.05 5.92 -10.92
C ILE A 63 -6.75 6.12 -12.26
N PRO A 64 -7.62 7.15 -12.40
CA PRO A 64 -8.24 7.47 -13.68
C PRO A 64 -7.21 7.58 -14.81
N ASP A 65 -7.56 7.04 -15.98
CA ASP A 65 -6.77 7.11 -17.23
C ASP A 65 -5.31 6.62 -17.12
N THR A 66 -5.02 5.82 -16.10
CA THR A 66 -3.66 5.34 -15.82
C THR A 66 -3.65 3.81 -15.75
N LEU A 67 -2.82 3.18 -16.59
CA LEU A 67 -2.34 1.82 -16.32
C LEU A 67 -1.44 1.90 -15.09
N PHE A 68 -1.84 1.26 -13.99
CA PHE A 68 -1.11 1.36 -12.74
C PHE A 68 -0.41 0.05 -12.40
N GLU A 69 0.90 0.12 -12.20
CA GLU A 69 1.70 -0.95 -11.63
C GLU A 69 2.66 -0.35 -10.59
N GLY A 70 2.55 -0.83 -9.34
CA GLY A 70 3.51 -0.49 -8.31
C GLY A 70 3.02 -0.57 -6.87
N VAL A 71 3.57 0.37 -6.10
CA VAL A 71 3.46 0.67 -4.68
C VAL A 71 2.11 1.18 -4.17
N LEU A 72 1.29 0.43 -3.42
CA LEU A 72 0.21 1.02 -2.63
C LEU A 72 0.52 0.95 -1.13
N SER A 73 0.78 2.11 -0.51
CA SER A 73 0.92 2.24 0.94
C SER A 73 -0.42 2.67 1.56
N ILE A 74 -0.93 1.86 2.49
CA ILE A 74 -2.19 2.09 3.21
C ILE A 74 -1.89 2.40 4.66
N ARG A 75 -2.39 3.55 5.13
CA ARG A 75 -2.32 3.93 6.55
C ARG A 75 -3.72 4.17 7.09
N TRP A 76 -4.00 3.68 8.29
CA TRP A 76 -5.20 4.09 9.02
C TRP A 76 -4.89 5.42 9.72
N THR A 77 -5.73 6.43 9.50
CA THR A 77 -5.44 7.81 9.93
C THR A 77 -6.16 8.19 11.22
N ASP A 78 -7.11 7.38 11.68
CA ASP A 78 -7.86 7.61 12.90
C ASP A 78 -7.17 7.01 14.13
N ALA A 79 -7.11 7.75 15.23
CA ALA A 79 -6.50 7.32 16.49
C ALA A 79 -7.48 6.52 17.39
N ARG A 80 -8.36 5.70 16.80
CA ARG A 80 -9.39 4.92 17.53
C ARG A 80 -8.88 3.50 17.83
N PRO A 81 -8.34 3.20 19.02
CA PRO A 81 -7.79 1.88 19.32
C PRO A 81 -8.87 0.77 19.43
N GLU A 82 -10.12 1.13 19.73
CA GLU A 82 -11.22 0.18 19.94
C GLU A 82 -11.75 -0.49 18.66
N THR A 83 -11.56 0.12 17.49
CA THR A 83 -12.08 -0.42 16.23
C THR A 83 -10.99 -1.13 15.45
N ARG A 84 -10.94 -2.47 15.55
CA ARG A 84 -10.02 -3.31 14.76
C ARG A 84 -10.58 -3.72 13.40
N GLU A 85 -11.83 -3.35 13.10
CA GLU A 85 -12.48 -3.65 11.82
C GLU A 85 -11.99 -2.73 10.69
N PRO A 86 -11.30 -3.25 9.65
CA PRO A 86 -10.72 -2.43 8.59
C PRO A 86 -11.73 -1.56 7.84
N ARG A 87 -12.98 -2.03 7.73
CA ARG A 87 -14.06 -1.38 6.96
C ARG A 87 -14.56 -0.08 7.57
N ARG A 88 -14.28 0.15 8.86
CA ARG A 88 -14.74 1.32 9.62
C ARG A 88 -13.62 2.33 9.87
N ARG A 89 -12.44 2.10 9.28
CA ARG A 89 -11.25 2.93 9.47
C ARG A 89 -11.16 3.98 8.38
N ALA A 90 -10.82 5.20 8.76
CA ALA A 90 -10.37 6.19 7.80
C ALA A 90 -8.99 5.76 7.26
N LYS A 91 -8.81 5.79 5.94
CA LYS A 91 -7.58 5.33 5.28
C LYS A 91 -7.00 6.43 4.41
N SER A 92 -5.68 6.57 4.46
CA SER A 92 -4.92 7.31 3.45
C SER A 92 -4.16 6.34 2.57
N PHE A 93 -4.06 6.70 1.29
CA PHE A 93 -3.36 5.94 0.26
C PHE A 93 -2.21 6.76 -0.27
N THR A 94 -1.06 6.12 -0.47
CA THR A 94 0.07 6.70 -1.18
C THR A 94 0.47 5.75 -2.30
N PHE A 95 0.51 6.27 -3.52
CA PHE A 95 0.80 5.51 -4.73
C PHE A 95 2.23 5.80 -5.18
N THR A 96 3.02 4.74 -5.37
CA THR A 96 4.39 4.82 -5.90
C THR A 96 4.47 3.95 -7.15
N ALA A 97 4.45 4.54 -8.34
CA ALA A 97 4.48 3.77 -9.59
C ALA A 97 5.89 3.21 -9.87
N LEU A 98 5.98 1.96 -10.36
CA LEU A 98 7.23 1.31 -10.79
C LEU A 98 7.63 1.70 -12.21
N THR A 99 6.65 2.07 -13.03
CA THR A 99 6.82 2.63 -14.36
C THR A 99 6.22 4.03 -14.37
N ALA A 100 6.80 4.95 -15.16
CA ALA A 100 6.16 6.25 -15.37
C ALA A 100 4.72 5.99 -15.85
N PRO A 101 3.69 6.62 -15.27
CA PRO A 101 2.32 6.39 -15.72
C PRO A 101 2.29 6.72 -17.21
N PHE A 102 1.94 5.74 -18.05
CA PHE A 102 1.63 5.99 -19.44
C PHE A 102 0.28 6.71 -19.45
N ILE A 103 0.30 8.00 -19.11
CA ILE A 103 -0.82 8.91 -19.26
C ILE A 103 -0.98 9.07 -20.77
N THR A 104 -1.99 8.42 -21.34
CA THR A 104 -2.45 8.81 -22.66
C THR A 104 -2.97 10.24 -22.52
N PRO A 105 -2.41 11.25 -23.21
CA PRO A 105 -2.86 12.62 -23.05
C PRO A 105 -4.23 12.76 -23.70
N ALA A 106 -5.30 12.56 -22.92
CA ALA A 106 -6.65 12.89 -23.35
C ALA A 106 -7.49 13.34 -22.16
N ALA A 107 -7.97 14.59 -22.28
CA ALA A 107 -9.01 15.23 -21.48
C ALA A 107 -8.65 15.66 -20.05
N GLY A 108 -8.81 16.96 -19.80
CA GLY A 108 -8.42 17.66 -18.57
C GLY A 108 -9.13 17.15 -17.32
N PHE A 109 -8.35 17.05 -16.24
CA PHE A 109 -8.82 16.81 -14.89
C PHE A 109 -9.49 18.09 -14.34
N TYR A 110 -10.81 18.08 -14.23
CA TYR A 110 -11.53 18.84 -13.20
C TYR A 110 -11.97 17.83 -12.12
N LEU A 111 -11.46 18.01 -10.90
CA LEU A 111 -11.99 17.38 -9.70
C LEU A 111 -12.89 18.42 -9.03
N ASP A 112 -14.21 18.32 -9.26
CA ASP A 112 -15.17 18.97 -8.38
C ASP A 112 -15.40 18.05 -7.16
N PHE A 113 -15.27 18.64 -5.98
CA PHE A 113 -15.57 18.03 -4.68
C PHE A 113 -17.07 18.05 -4.38
#